data_AF-A0A803VHH3-F1
#
_entry.id   AF-A0A803VHH3-F1
#
_cell.length_a   1.000
_cell.length_b   1.000
_cell.length_c   1.000
_cell.angle_alpha   90.00
_cell.angle_beta   90.00
_cell.angle_gamma   90.00
#
_symmetry.space_group_name_H-M   'P 1'
#
loop_
_entity.id
_entity.type
_entity.pdbx_description
1 polymer ?
#
loop_
_entity_poly.entity_id
_entity_poly.type
_entity_poly.pdbx_seq_one_letter_code
_entity_poly.pdbx_strand_id
1 'polypeptide(L)'
;MNTLGCQMSPPSTSSSSPLDTCSSPPPRTLLPWRPPSSCRGGGPTWDPPEEGFQGLGVILTLLHMLAIPRDEGAQVTLLSPTQLKEKFPWINTEGVAVASYGLEDEGWFDPWTLLNAFRRKATSLGVQSCSGEVRAFVTSANYMTPPAPSSARIKYVHVYMPDSLEYQPVACAIVVNAAGAWAGKLLEAEGLPRALCRPPLPIQPRKRYVFTWHCPNGPGLSCPFLVDTSGAYFRRDGFGGNYLGGMSPPEEEEPDPSDLSVDHDYFQEQVWPRLARRVPAFESLRVRGSWAGYYDYNTFDQNGVLGPHPRLENLFSAAGFSGHGLQHAPAAGRAVAELVVKGRYETLDLRRLGWDRLVDGEPLQEHGVV
;
A
#
# COMPACT_ATOMS: atom_id res chain seq x y z
N MET A 1 59.77 8.29 22.12
CA MET A 1 58.80 7.84 23.15
C MET A 1 57.80 6.91 22.46
N ASN A 2 58.22 5.66 22.24
CA ASN A 2 57.67 4.43 22.83
C ASN A 2 56.16 4.24 22.53
N THR A 3 55.76 3.60 21.42
CA THR A 3 55.64 2.14 21.15
C THR A 3 54.68 1.38 22.06
N LEU A 4 53.64 0.78 21.47
CA LEU A 4 53.54 -0.69 21.29
C LEU A 4 52.30 -1.03 20.44
N GLY A 5 52.55 -1.75 19.34
CA GLY A 5 51.52 -2.40 18.52
C GLY A 5 51.55 -3.92 18.72
N CYS A 6 50.50 -4.59 18.24
CA CYS A 6 50.51 -6.02 17.94
C CYS A 6 49.60 -6.27 16.74
N GLN A 7 50.22 -6.63 15.61
CA GLN A 7 49.61 -7.37 14.51
C GLN A 7 49.81 -8.87 14.78
N MET A 8 48.83 -9.70 14.43
CA MET A 8 49.07 -11.09 14.05
C MET A 8 48.16 -11.50 12.88
N SER A 9 48.77 -12.16 11.90
CA SER A 9 48.16 -12.79 10.71
C SER A 9 48.04 -14.32 10.93
N PRO A 10 47.36 -15.08 10.04
CA PRO A 10 46.56 -16.26 10.38
C PRO A 10 47.31 -17.60 10.26
N PRO A 11 46.70 -18.74 10.66
CA PRO A 11 47.19 -20.05 10.29
C PRO A 11 46.37 -20.72 9.17
N SER A 12 47.08 -21.55 8.41
CA SER A 12 46.69 -22.33 7.24
C SER A 12 46.09 -23.72 7.56
N THR A 13 45.17 -24.15 6.69
CA THR A 13 44.80 -25.51 6.23
C THR A 13 45.16 -26.77 7.05
N SER A 14 44.15 -27.60 7.34
CA SER A 14 44.23 -29.06 7.13
C SER A 14 42.83 -29.69 6.95
N SER A 15 42.82 -30.76 6.16
CA SER A 15 41.70 -31.54 5.62
C SER A 15 41.05 -32.50 6.61
N SER A 16 39.72 -32.69 6.52
CA SER A 16 39.06 -34.01 6.46
C SER A 16 37.52 -33.87 6.45
N SER A 17 36.88 -34.50 5.47
CA SER A 17 35.46 -34.92 5.47
C SER A 17 35.46 -36.43 5.82
N PRO A 18 34.37 -37.08 6.31
CA PRO A 18 33.04 -37.01 5.68
C PRO A 18 31.80 -37.22 6.58
N LEU A 19 30.63 -37.06 5.94
CA LEU A 19 29.30 -37.58 6.28
C LEU A 19 28.58 -36.98 7.50
N ASP A 20 27.60 -36.12 7.25
CA ASP A 20 26.28 -36.25 7.86
C ASP A 20 25.19 -35.73 6.91
N THR A 21 24.35 -36.66 6.47
CA THR A 21 23.19 -36.44 5.62
C THR A 21 22.00 -36.03 6.49
N CYS A 22 21.60 -34.75 6.45
CA CYS A 22 20.28 -34.33 6.90
C CYS A 22 19.42 -33.97 5.68
N SER A 23 18.59 -34.93 5.31
CA SER A 23 17.52 -34.85 4.32
C SER A 23 16.48 -33.79 4.68
N SER A 24 16.25 -32.85 3.76
CA SER A 24 15.12 -31.91 3.78
C SER A 24 13.78 -32.65 3.65
N PRO A 25 12.73 -32.29 4.41
CA PRO A 25 11.40 -32.88 4.19
C PRO A 25 10.76 -32.30 2.92
N PRO A 26 9.97 -33.08 2.17
CA PRO A 26 9.31 -32.61 0.96
C PRO A 26 8.16 -31.64 1.28
N PRO A 27 7.77 -30.77 0.33
CA PRO A 27 6.68 -29.82 0.51
C PRO A 27 5.35 -30.55 0.69
N ARG A 28 4.60 -30.18 1.74
CA ARG A 28 3.25 -30.69 1.99
C ARG A 28 2.28 -30.08 0.98
N THR A 29 1.74 -30.92 0.10
CA THR A 29 0.54 -30.64 -0.69
C THR A 29 -0.65 -30.37 0.23
N LEU A 30 -1.25 -29.19 0.10
CA LEU A 30 -2.53 -28.84 0.71
C LEU A 30 -3.65 -29.62 0.02
N LEU A 31 -4.27 -30.56 0.74
CA LEU A 31 -5.55 -31.15 0.35
C LEU A 31 -6.71 -30.29 0.88
N PRO A 32 -7.81 -30.12 0.13
CA PRO A 32 -8.96 -29.33 0.57
C PRO A 32 -9.67 -29.99 1.76
N TRP A 33 -9.95 -29.18 2.78
CA TRP A 33 -10.65 -29.57 4.00
C TRP A 33 -12.12 -29.94 3.69
N ARG A 34 -12.58 -31.10 4.18
CA ARG A 34 -14.01 -31.48 4.22
C ARG A 34 -14.50 -31.44 5.67
N PRO A 35 -15.70 -30.89 5.95
CA PRO A 35 -16.23 -30.86 7.31
C PRO A 35 -16.62 -32.27 7.78
N PRO A 36 -16.40 -32.63 9.05
CA PRO A 36 -16.82 -33.91 9.58
C PRO A 36 -18.34 -33.97 9.78
N SER A 37 -18.91 -35.11 9.38
CA SER A 37 -20.31 -35.47 9.58
C SER A 37 -20.60 -35.80 11.05
N SER A 38 -21.57 -35.10 11.61
CA SER A 38 -22.48 -35.48 12.71
C SER A 38 -21.88 -35.94 14.05
N CYS A 39 -22.00 -35.10 15.08
CA CYS A 39 -22.22 -35.54 16.46
C CYS A 39 -23.60 -35.05 16.91
N ARG A 40 -24.52 -35.99 17.16
CA ARG A 40 -25.80 -35.74 17.84
C ARG A 40 -25.54 -35.63 19.34
N GLY A 41 -25.99 -34.56 19.97
CA GLY A 41 -26.03 -34.39 21.42
C GLY A 41 -26.82 -33.15 21.78
N GLY A 42 -27.95 -33.32 22.49
CA GLY A 42 -28.97 -32.31 22.71
C GLY A 42 -28.51 -31.10 23.54
N GLY A 43 -28.83 -29.91 23.02
CA GLY A 43 -28.81 -28.61 23.68
C GLY A 43 -29.93 -27.76 23.06
N PRO A 44 -30.39 -26.68 23.73
CA PRO A 44 -31.61 -25.98 23.35
C PRO A 44 -31.52 -25.44 21.93
N THR A 45 -32.55 -25.72 21.14
CA THR A 45 -32.73 -25.23 19.77
C THR A 45 -32.77 -23.70 19.81
N TRP A 46 -31.70 -23.08 19.33
CA TRP A 46 -31.66 -21.66 19.04
C TRP A 46 -32.28 -21.45 17.66
N ASP A 47 -33.48 -20.89 17.61
CA ASP A 47 -34.08 -20.39 16.37
C ASP A 47 -33.71 -18.91 16.22
N PRO A 48 -32.85 -18.53 15.25
CA PRO A 48 -32.60 -17.13 14.96
C PRO A 48 -33.84 -16.48 14.31
N PRO A 49 -34.17 -15.23 14.65
CA PRO A 49 -35.05 -14.41 13.83
C PRO A 49 -34.39 -14.14 12.46
N GLU A 50 -35.19 -14.07 11.40
CA GLU A 50 -34.74 -13.96 9.99
C GLU A 50 -33.81 -12.75 9.69
N GLU A 51 -33.74 -11.76 10.59
CA GLU A 51 -32.79 -10.63 10.51
C GLU A 51 -31.32 -11.00 10.87
N GLY A 52 -31.07 -12.16 11.47
CA GLY A 52 -29.74 -12.60 11.94
C GLY A 52 -28.79 -13.11 10.85
N PHE A 53 -29.29 -13.42 9.65
CA PHE A 53 -28.49 -14.03 8.58
C PHE A 53 -27.49 -13.05 7.93
N GLN A 54 -27.79 -11.75 7.91
CA GLN A 54 -26.86 -10.74 7.37
C GLN A 54 -25.70 -10.45 8.33
N GLY A 55 -25.95 -10.41 9.65
CA GLY A 55 -24.93 -10.18 10.67
C GLY A 55 -23.90 -11.31 10.79
N LEU A 56 -24.35 -12.56 10.66
CA LEU A 56 -23.47 -13.74 10.65
C LEU A 56 -22.50 -13.74 9.47
N GLY A 57 -22.95 -13.33 8.27
CA GLY A 57 -22.10 -13.20 7.09
C GLY A 57 -20.98 -12.18 7.28
N VAL A 58 -21.30 -11.00 7.83
CA VAL A 58 -20.31 -9.94 8.11
C VAL A 58 -19.27 -10.39 9.14
N ILE A 59 -19.71 -11.08 10.20
CA ILE A 59 -18.82 -11.61 11.24
C ILE A 59 -17.89 -12.67 10.66
N LEU A 60 -18.40 -13.58 9.83
CA LEU A 60 -17.59 -14.61 9.16
C LEU A 60 -16.55 -14.01 8.21
N THR A 61 -16.92 -12.97 7.46
CA THR A 61 -15.98 -12.23 6.60
C THR A 61 -14.89 -11.57 7.43
N LEU A 62 -15.22 -10.90 8.54
CA LEU A 62 -14.22 -10.31 9.45
C LEU A 62 -13.32 -11.35 10.11
N LEU A 63 -13.85 -12.49 10.52
CA LEU A 63 -13.05 -13.59 11.04
C LEU A 63 -12.08 -14.14 9.98
N HIS A 64 -12.52 -14.26 8.74
CA HIS A 64 -11.67 -14.68 7.63
C HIS A 64 -10.58 -13.65 7.31
N MET A 65 -10.93 -12.37 7.26
CA MET A 65 -9.99 -11.27 7.04
C MET A 65 -8.94 -11.17 8.15
N LEU A 66 -9.27 -11.54 9.38
CA LEU A 66 -8.35 -11.49 10.52
C LEU A 66 -7.52 -12.75 10.74
N ALA A 67 -7.83 -13.85 10.05
CA ALA A 67 -7.02 -15.08 10.13
C ALA A 67 -5.60 -14.82 9.60
N ILE A 68 -5.49 -14.20 8.42
CA ILE A 68 -4.21 -13.97 7.76
C ILE A 68 -3.28 -13.04 8.57
N PRO A 69 -3.72 -11.83 9.00
CA PRO A 69 -2.86 -10.98 9.82
C PRO A 69 -2.34 -11.67 11.09
N ARG A 70 -3.19 -12.46 11.76
CA ARG A 70 -2.81 -13.18 12.99
C ARG A 70 -1.77 -14.27 12.72
N ASP A 71 -1.94 -15.02 11.62
CA ASP A 71 -0.99 -16.05 11.21
C ASP A 71 0.37 -15.43 10.84
N GLU A 72 0.37 -14.20 10.32
CA GLU A 72 1.57 -13.39 10.02
C GLU A 72 2.10 -12.60 11.25
N GLY A 73 1.52 -12.82 12.44
CA GLY A 73 2.02 -12.27 13.71
C GLY A 73 1.39 -10.94 14.16
N ALA A 74 0.47 -10.36 13.39
CA ALA A 74 -0.22 -9.13 13.77
C ALA A 74 -1.14 -9.37 14.98
N GLN A 75 -1.00 -8.54 16.01
CA GLN A 75 -1.82 -8.64 17.21
C GLN A 75 -3.14 -7.87 17.04
N VAL A 76 -4.13 -8.56 16.50
CA VAL A 76 -5.46 -7.99 16.25
C VAL A 76 -6.52 -8.76 17.03
N THR A 77 -7.39 -8.04 17.74
CA THR A 77 -8.53 -8.62 18.46
C THR A 77 -9.85 -8.20 17.83
N LEU A 78 -10.89 -9.00 18.09
CA LEU A 78 -12.27 -8.63 17.80
C LEU A 78 -12.95 -8.18 19.08
N LEU A 79 -13.66 -7.05 19.00
CA LEU A 79 -14.45 -6.50 20.09
C LEU A 79 -15.93 -6.61 19.75
N SER A 80 -16.71 -7.17 20.68
CA SER A 80 -18.16 -7.05 20.64
C SER A 80 -18.58 -5.58 20.80
N PRO A 81 -19.82 -5.21 20.44
CA PRO A 81 -20.32 -3.85 20.66
C PRO A 81 -20.20 -3.40 22.12
N THR A 82 -20.45 -4.30 23.07
CA THR A 82 -20.30 -4.01 24.51
C THR A 82 -18.84 -3.74 24.87
N GLN A 83 -17.91 -4.61 24.47
CA GLN A 83 -16.48 -4.43 24.74
C GLN A 83 -15.92 -3.16 24.07
N LEU A 84 -16.39 -2.85 22.87
CA LEU A 84 -16.03 -1.65 22.14
C LEU A 84 -16.50 -0.39 22.90
N LYS A 85 -17.74 -0.39 23.40
CA LYS A 85 -18.29 0.72 24.18
C LYS A 85 -17.59 0.89 25.52
N GLU A 86 -17.25 -0.21 26.21
CA GLU A 86 -16.48 -0.18 27.45
C GLU A 86 -15.09 0.43 27.23
N LYS A 87 -14.41 0.03 26.15
CA LYS A 87 -13.08 0.53 25.80
C LYS A 87 -13.09 1.97 25.30
N PHE A 88 -14.09 2.35 24.52
CA PHE A 88 -14.25 3.66 23.92
C PHE A 88 -15.65 4.24 24.22
N PRO A 89 -15.89 4.76 25.44
CA PRO A 89 -17.23 5.23 25.84
C PRO A 89 -17.84 6.29 24.92
N TRP A 90 -17.00 7.05 24.20
CA TRP A 90 -17.41 8.08 23.24
C TRP A 90 -17.99 7.53 21.93
N ILE A 91 -17.78 6.25 21.60
CA ILE A 91 -18.21 5.68 20.32
C ILE A 91 -19.68 5.28 20.37
N ASN A 92 -20.43 5.56 19.30
CA ASN A 92 -21.75 4.98 19.10
C ASN A 92 -21.58 3.57 18.51
N THR A 93 -22.17 2.56 19.14
CA THR A 93 -22.09 1.16 18.72
C THR A 93 -23.34 0.65 18.02
N GLU A 94 -24.32 1.53 17.78
CA GLU A 94 -25.50 1.18 16.99
C GLU A 94 -25.10 0.75 15.58
N GLY A 95 -25.69 -0.36 15.11
CA GLY A 95 -25.37 -0.97 13.81
C GLY A 95 -23.99 -1.65 13.73
N VAL A 96 -23.25 -1.74 14.83
CA VAL A 96 -21.98 -2.50 14.88
C VAL A 96 -22.27 -3.94 15.27
N ALA A 97 -21.88 -4.90 14.43
CA ALA A 97 -21.90 -6.31 14.78
C ALA A 97 -20.62 -6.71 15.54
N VAL A 98 -19.46 -6.25 15.06
CA VAL A 98 -18.14 -6.50 15.64
C VAL A 98 -17.17 -5.41 15.17
N ALA A 99 -16.12 -5.14 15.93
CA ALA A 99 -15.01 -4.27 15.53
C ALA A 99 -13.67 -5.01 15.57
N SER A 100 -12.82 -4.75 14.59
CA SER A 100 -11.41 -5.15 14.61
C SER A 100 -10.58 -4.07 15.31
N TYR A 101 -9.62 -4.48 16.14
CA TYR A 101 -8.74 -3.57 16.85
C TYR A 101 -7.32 -4.12 16.96
N GLY A 102 -6.35 -3.38 16.43
CA GLY A 102 -4.93 -3.65 16.62
C GLY A 102 -4.47 -3.32 18.03
N LEU A 103 -3.63 -4.19 18.59
CA LEU A 103 -3.15 -4.12 19.98
C LEU A 103 -1.75 -3.52 20.08
N GLU A 104 -0.90 -3.71 19.07
CA GLU A 104 0.47 -3.23 19.01
C GLU A 104 0.89 -2.96 17.55
N ASP A 105 2.01 -2.26 17.39
CA ASP A 105 2.70 -1.97 16.11
C ASP A 105 1.86 -1.29 15.02
N GLU A 106 0.69 -0.76 15.38
CA GLU A 106 -0.13 0.13 14.55
C GLU A 106 0.03 1.59 14.96
N GLY A 107 -0.06 2.49 13.99
CA GLY A 107 -0.01 3.91 14.26
C GLY A 107 -0.04 4.77 13.02
N TRP A 108 0.31 6.03 13.21
CA TRP A 108 0.41 7.01 12.15
C TRP A 108 1.66 7.86 12.37
N PHE A 109 2.17 8.40 11.28
CA PHE A 109 3.29 9.32 11.27
C PHE A 109 3.02 10.43 10.27
N ASP A 110 3.75 11.54 10.38
CA ASP A 110 3.65 12.62 9.40
C ASP A 110 4.31 12.20 8.07
N PRO A 111 3.55 12.07 6.96
CA PRO A 111 4.07 11.59 5.69
C PRO A 111 5.18 12.48 5.13
N TRP A 112 5.03 13.79 5.32
CA TRP A 112 5.97 14.78 4.81
C TRP A 112 7.33 14.69 5.51
N THR A 113 7.31 14.53 6.83
CA THR A 113 8.52 14.33 7.64
C THR A 113 9.22 13.03 7.26
N LEU A 114 8.49 11.93 7.08
CA LEU A 114 9.08 10.66 6.65
C LEU A 114 9.76 10.79 5.28
N LEU A 115 9.06 11.37 4.29
CA LEU A 115 9.61 11.59 2.96
C LEU A 115 10.90 12.42 3.01
N ASN A 116 10.88 13.53 3.74
CA ASN A 116 12.05 14.40 3.87
C ASN A 116 13.21 13.71 4.60
N ALA A 117 12.92 12.87 5.61
CA ALA A 117 13.94 12.09 6.29
C ALA A 117 14.63 11.11 5.32
N PHE A 118 13.86 10.35 4.53
CA PHE A 118 14.43 9.46 3.51
C PHE A 118 15.23 10.21 2.45
N ARG A 119 14.68 11.31 1.91
CA ARG A 119 15.36 12.12 0.90
C ARG A 119 16.69 12.67 1.42
N ARG A 120 16.70 13.27 2.61
CA ARG A 120 17.93 13.80 3.24
C ARG A 120 18.95 12.70 3.47
N LYS A 121 18.50 11.54 3.95
CA LYS A 121 19.40 10.40 4.18
C LYS A 121 20.00 9.91 2.86
N ALA A 122 19.20 9.74 1.81
CA ALA A 122 19.65 9.34 0.49
C ALA A 122 20.69 10.33 -0.07
N THR A 123 20.43 11.63 -0.01
CA THR A 123 21.39 12.66 -0.42
C THR A 123 22.69 12.59 0.38
N SER A 124 22.62 12.38 1.71
CA SER A 124 23.83 12.23 2.55
C SER A 124 24.67 11.00 2.19
N LEU A 125 24.07 10.01 1.52
CA LEU A 125 24.74 8.80 1.03
C LEU A 125 25.22 8.95 -0.43
N GLY A 126 25.12 10.15 -1.02
CA GLY A 126 25.62 10.46 -2.35
C GLY A 126 24.59 10.37 -3.48
N VAL A 127 23.30 10.18 -3.18
CA VAL A 127 22.24 10.22 -4.21
C VAL A 127 22.10 11.64 -4.77
N GLN A 128 22.26 11.76 -6.09
CA GLN A 128 22.04 13.00 -6.82
C GLN A 128 20.55 13.16 -7.14
N SER A 129 19.97 14.31 -6.77
CA SER A 129 18.59 14.65 -7.11
C SER A 129 18.56 15.65 -8.27
N CYS A 130 17.70 15.40 -9.25
CA CYS A 130 17.37 16.34 -10.33
C CYS A 130 15.88 16.68 -10.24
N SER A 131 15.51 17.92 -10.55
CA SER A 131 14.12 18.37 -10.62
C SER A 131 13.77 18.65 -12.08
N GLY A 132 12.83 17.90 -12.63
CA GLY A 132 12.38 18.04 -14.00
C GLY A 132 11.36 16.96 -14.37
N GLU A 133 10.81 17.04 -15.58
CA GLU A 133 9.79 16.13 -16.09
C GLU A 133 10.40 15.14 -17.08
N VAL A 134 10.19 13.85 -16.85
CA VAL A 134 10.54 12.83 -17.84
C VAL A 134 9.46 12.82 -18.92
N ARG A 135 9.84 13.08 -20.18
CA ARG A 135 8.89 13.09 -21.31
C ARG A 135 9.22 12.11 -22.44
N ALA A 136 10.47 11.64 -22.51
CA ALA A 136 10.90 10.73 -23.55
C ALA A 136 11.98 9.75 -23.07
N PHE A 137 12.05 8.62 -23.76
CA PHE A 137 13.01 7.55 -23.54
C PHE A 137 13.71 7.21 -24.86
N VAL A 138 14.98 6.80 -24.77
CA VAL A 138 15.70 6.22 -25.90
C VAL A 138 15.96 4.75 -25.60
N THR A 139 15.49 3.85 -26.46
CA THR A 139 15.61 2.40 -26.25
C THR A 139 16.58 1.75 -27.24
N SER A 140 16.95 0.49 -26.99
CA SER A 140 17.70 -0.33 -27.94
C SER A 140 16.85 -0.86 -29.10
N ALA A 141 15.52 -0.71 -29.05
CA ALA A 141 14.64 -1.19 -30.10
C ALA A 141 14.87 -0.40 -31.40
N ASN A 142 15.18 -1.11 -32.49
CA ASN A 142 15.27 -0.52 -33.81
C ASN A 142 14.01 -0.90 -34.61
N TYR A 143 13.08 0.05 -34.76
CA TYR A 143 11.81 -0.17 -35.48
C TYR A 143 11.98 -0.45 -36.97
N MET A 144 13.16 -0.18 -37.53
CA MET A 144 13.41 -0.30 -38.97
C MET A 144 13.71 -1.74 -39.44
N THR A 145 13.77 -2.72 -38.53
CA THR A 145 14.07 -4.12 -38.90
C THR A 145 12.99 -5.05 -38.35
N PRO A 146 12.11 -5.61 -39.20
CA PRO A 146 11.21 -6.68 -38.79
C PRO A 146 11.99 -7.98 -38.52
N PRO A 147 11.57 -8.81 -37.54
CA PRO A 147 10.43 -8.61 -36.64
C PRO A 147 10.74 -7.56 -35.55
N ALA A 148 9.69 -6.87 -35.09
CA ALA A 148 9.80 -5.97 -33.96
C ALA A 148 10.37 -6.73 -32.74
N PRO A 149 11.28 -6.13 -31.97
CA PRO A 149 11.96 -6.83 -30.88
C PRO A 149 10.95 -7.26 -29.81
N SER A 150 11.18 -8.43 -29.19
CA SER A 150 10.38 -8.95 -28.09
C SER A 150 10.67 -8.25 -26.76
N SER A 151 11.88 -7.68 -26.62
CA SER A 151 12.33 -6.91 -25.47
C SER A 151 13.22 -5.75 -25.90
N ALA A 152 13.36 -4.73 -25.06
CA ALA A 152 14.32 -3.67 -25.26
C ALA A 152 14.89 -3.16 -23.94
N ARG A 153 16.04 -2.48 -24.03
CA ARG A 153 16.68 -1.80 -22.92
C ARG A 153 16.56 -0.29 -23.09
N ILE A 154 16.21 0.42 -22.01
CA ILE A 154 16.28 1.88 -21.96
C ILE A 154 17.75 2.29 -21.85
N LYS A 155 18.22 3.15 -22.76
CA LYS A 155 19.57 3.72 -22.79
C LYS A 155 19.61 5.10 -22.14
N TYR A 156 18.66 5.96 -22.48
CA TYR A 156 18.56 7.32 -21.97
C TYR A 156 17.13 7.67 -21.58
N VAL A 157 17.02 8.58 -20.60
CA VAL A 157 15.79 9.26 -20.24
C VAL A 157 15.99 10.76 -20.49
N HIS A 158 15.05 11.41 -21.16
CA HIS A 158 15.09 12.85 -21.39
C HIS A 158 14.31 13.56 -20.28
N VAL A 159 15.04 14.31 -19.45
CA VAL A 159 14.49 15.10 -18.34
C VAL A 159 14.40 16.55 -18.76
N TYR A 160 13.18 17.07 -18.91
CA TYR A 160 12.91 18.45 -19.27
C TYR A 160 12.94 19.33 -18.02
N MET A 161 13.71 20.41 -18.07
CA MET A 161 13.79 21.33 -16.94
C MET A 161 12.50 22.16 -16.83
N PRO A 162 12.05 22.51 -15.61
CA PRO A 162 10.91 23.41 -15.44
C PRO A 162 11.14 24.74 -16.18
N ASP A 163 10.09 25.26 -16.81
CA ASP A 163 10.10 26.55 -17.52
C ASP A 163 11.17 26.68 -18.62
N SER A 164 11.64 25.56 -19.17
CA SER A 164 12.65 25.50 -20.23
C SER A 164 12.23 24.56 -21.35
N LEU A 165 12.67 24.86 -22.57
CA LEU A 165 12.61 23.94 -23.72
C LEU A 165 13.78 22.96 -23.73
N GLU A 166 14.78 23.18 -22.88
CA GLU A 166 15.94 22.32 -22.76
C GLU A 166 15.60 21.02 -22.01
N TYR A 167 16.20 19.93 -22.46
CA TYR A 167 16.18 18.66 -21.76
C TYR A 167 17.60 18.16 -21.55
N GLN A 168 17.79 17.44 -20.45
CA GLN A 168 19.03 16.74 -20.14
C GLN A 168 18.83 15.24 -20.41
N PRO A 169 19.60 14.63 -21.34
CA PRO A 169 19.63 13.18 -21.45
C PRO A 169 20.41 12.60 -20.26
N VAL A 170 19.79 11.63 -19.59
CA VAL A 170 20.39 10.87 -18.49
C VAL A 170 20.58 9.44 -18.95
N ALA A 171 21.83 8.97 -19.02
CA ALA A 171 22.13 7.58 -19.34
C ALA A 171 21.74 6.67 -18.17
N CYS A 172 21.02 5.59 -18.46
CA CYS A 172 20.48 4.71 -17.42
C CYS A 172 20.91 3.26 -17.61
N ALA A 173 21.58 2.70 -16.62
CA ALA A 173 21.76 1.24 -16.54
C ALA A 173 20.46 0.56 -16.11
N ILE A 174 19.75 1.16 -15.15
CA ILE A 174 18.50 0.69 -14.53
C ILE A 174 17.57 1.90 -14.37
N VAL A 175 16.27 1.69 -14.54
CA VAL A 175 15.21 2.68 -14.34
C VAL A 175 14.18 2.09 -13.38
N VAL A 176 13.75 2.87 -12.39
CA VAL A 176 12.64 2.52 -11.50
C VAL A 176 11.51 3.53 -11.70
N ASN A 177 10.38 3.06 -12.20
CA ASN A 177 9.13 3.83 -12.28
C ASN A 177 8.45 3.84 -10.91
N ALA A 178 8.74 4.89 -10.15
CA ALA A 178 8.07 5.22 -8.88
C ALA A 178 7.26 6.52 -9.00
N ALA A 179 6.66 6.77 -10.17
CA ALA A 179 6.00 8.03 -10.51
C ALA A 179 4.55 8.15 -9.97
N GLY A 180 4.17 7.35 -8.97
CA GLY A 180 2.85 7.39 -8.34
C GLY A 180 1.71 7.43 -9.37
N ALA A 181 0.84 8.44 -9.27
CA ALA A 181 -0.34 8.58 -10.12
C ALA A 181 -0.02 8.73 -11.61
N TRP A 182 1.22 9.10 -11.96
CA TRP A 182 1.69 9.24 -13.33
C TRP A 182 2.44 8.00 -13.84
N ALA A 183 2.55 6.93 -13.04
CA ALA A 183 3.31 5.74 -13.42
C ALA A 183 2.79 5.09 -14.71
N GLY A 184 1.46 5.02 -14.90
CA GLY A 184 0.87 4.53 -16.15
C GLY A 184 1.18 5.43 -17.34
N LYS A 185 0.89 6.73 -17.21
CA LYS A 185 1.17 7.75 -18.24
C LYS A 185 2.64 7.81 -18.66
N LEU A 186 3.57 7.56 -17.72
CA LEU A 186 5.00 7.54 -18.02
C LEU A 186 5.38 6.45 -19.03
N LEU A 187 4.66 5.33 -19.08
CA LEU A 187 4.87 4.26 -20.07
C LEU A 187 4.25 4.55 -21.44
N GLU A 188 3.58 5.68 -21.58
CA GLU A 188 3.08 6.20 -22.86
C GLU A 188 4.00 7.28 -23.46
N ALA A 189 5.09 7.62 -22.77
CA ALA A 189 6.05 8.63 -23.15
C ALA A 189 6.70 8.33 -24.52
N GLU A 190 7.19 9.38 -25.17
CA GLU A 190 7.84 9.28 -26.47
C GLU A 190 9.06 8.34 -26.42
N GLY A 191 9.24 7.54 -27.47
CA GLY A 191 10.38 6.64 -27.62
C GLY A 191 10.27 5.31 -26.86
N LEU A 192 9.22 5.10 -26.04
CA LEU A 192 8.83 3.78 -25.57
C LEU A 192 7.95 3.06 -26.61
N PRO A 193 8.33 1.87 -27.08
CA PRO A 193 7.50 1.11 -28.02
C PRO A 193 6.19 0.65 -27.39
N ARG A 194 5.06 1.08 -27.98
CA ARG A 194 3.72 0.64 -27.55
C ARG A 194 3.55 -0.88 -27.54
N ALA A 195 4.23 -1.59 -28.45
CA ALA A 195 4.22 -3.05 -28.48
C ALA A 195 4.94 -3.69 -27.28
N LEU A 196 5.95 -3.02 -26.72
CA LEU A 196 6.66 -3.48 -25.54
C LEU A 196 5.92 -3.12 -24.25
N CYS A 197 5.17 -2.02 -24.21
CA CYS A 197 4.43 -1.56 -23.03
C CYS A 197 3.03 -2.19 -22.92
N ARG A 198 2.89 -3.47 -23.28
CA ARG A 198 1.64 -4.25 -23.15
C ARG A 198 1.81 -5.42 -22.17
N PRO A 199 0.82 -5.69 -21.30
CA PRO A 199 -0.38 -4.88 -21.05
C PRO A 199 -0.03 -3.48 -20.51
N PRO A 200 -0.89 -2.47 -20.69
CA PRO A 200 -0.65 -1.15 -20.12
C PRO A 200 -0.55 -1.25 -18.60
N LEU A 201 0.21 -0.35 -17.97
CA LEU A 201 0.25 -0.23 -16.51
C LEU A 201 -1.00 0.55 -16.07
N PRO A 202 -2.01 -0.10 -15.44
CA PRO A 202 -3.34 0.47 -15.22
C PRO A 202 -3.37 1.38 -13.98
N ILE A 203 -2.43 2.32 -13.89
CA ILE A 203 -2.29 3.25 -12.76
C ILE A 203 -2.62 4.66 -13.23
N GLN A 204 -3.58 5.29 -12.56
CA GLN A 204 -4.07 6.63 -12.88
C GLN A 204 -4.34 7.46 -11.62
N PRO A 205 -4.35 8.80 -11.70
CA PRO A 205 -4.74 9.63 -10.57
C PRO A 205 -6.21 9.40 -10.21
N ARG A 206 -6.48 9.20 -8.92
CA ARG A 206 -7.81 9.38 -8.33
C ARG A 206 -7.75 10.45 -7.26
N LYS A 207 -8.63 11.44 -7.35
CA LYS A 207 -8.67 12.58 -6.42
C LYS A 207 -9.34 12.17 -5.11
N ARG A 208 -8.69 12.48 -3.99
CA ARG A 208 -9.15 12.18 -2.63
C ARG A 208 -9.11 13.43 -1.78
N TYR A 209 -10.11 13.57 -0.92
CA TYR A 209 -10.25 14.71 -0.01
C TYR A 209 -9.79 14.33 1.40
N VAL A 210 -9.09 15.27 2.04
CA VAL A 210 -8.81 15.19 3.46
C VAL A 210 -9.30 16.45 4.13
N PHE A 211 -9.98 16.28 5.25
CA PHE A 211 -10.53 17.34 6.06
C PHE A 211 -9.89 17.30 7.43
N THR A 212 -9.70 18.48 8.00
CA THR A 212 -9.27 18.67 9.38
C THR A 212 -10.33 19.44 10.13
N TRP A 213 -10.59 19.05 11.37
CA TRP A 213 -11.57 19.72 12.21
C TRP A 213 -11.12 19.78 13.67
N HIS A 214 -11.72 20.71 14.38
CA HIS A 214 -11.55 20.86 15.82
C HIS A 214 -12.85 20.47 16.52
N CYS A 215 -12.75 19.58 17.50
CA CYS A 215 -13.85 19.18 18.38
C CYS A 215 -13.28 18.95 19.80
N PRO A 216 -13.40 19.95 20.71
CA PRO A 216 -12.76 19.87 22.02
C PRO A 216 -13.36 18.77 22.91
N ASN A 217 -14.64 18.44 22.69
CA ASN A 217 -15.36 17.37 23.39
C ASN A 217 -15.25 16.01 22.68
N GLY A 218 -14.43 15.90 21.64
CA GLY A 218 -14.26 14.67 20.85
C GLY A 218 -13.39 13.60 21.53
N PRO A 219 -13.15 12.47 20.85
CA PRO A 219 -12.39 11.33 21.37
C PRO A 219 -11.00 11.70 21.90
N GLY A 220 -10.69 11.29 23.14
CA GLY A 220 -9.44 11.57 23.87
C GLY A 220 -8.15 11.01 23.26
N LEU A 221 -7.04 11.02 24.04
CA LEU A 221 -5.73 10.55 23.57
C LEU A 221 -5.70 9.06 23.16
N SER A 222 -6.57 8.26 23.76
CA SER A 222 -6.71 6.85 23.41
C SER A 222 -7.49 6.61 22.12
N CYS A 223 -7.86 7.66 21.36
CA CYS A 223 -8.54 7.52 20.09
C CYS A 223 -7.64 6.78 19.08
N PRO A 224 -8.06 5.61 18.57
CA PRO A 224 -7.32 4.94 17.50
C PRO A 224 -7.50 5.70 16.17
N PHE A 225 -6.76 5.26 15.15
CA PHE A 225 -7.19 5.49 13.78
C PHE A 225 -8.47 4.68 13.55
N LEU A 226 -9.59 5.34 13.29
CA LEU A 226 -10.89 4.70 13.13
C LEU A 226 -11.27 4.69 11.65
N VAL A 227 -11.68 3.52 11.17
CA VAL A 227 -12.34 3.33 9.86
C VAL A 227 -13.72 2.76 10.12
N ASP A 228 -14.75 3.43 9.59
CA ASP A 228 -16.12 2.95 9.62
C ASP A 228 -16.45 2.19 8.33
N THR A 229 -17.35 1.21 8.42
CA THR A 229 -17.87 0.48 7.25
C THR A 229 -18.56 1.38 6.23
N SER A 230 -18.94 2.60 6.60
CA SER A 230 -19.47 3.60 5.67
C SER A 230 -18.42 4.21 4.75
N GLY A 231 -17.12 3.92 4.93
CA GLY A 231 -16.02 4.59 4.23
C GLY A 231 -15.37 5.74 5.00
N ALA A 232 -16.03 6.23 6.06
CA ALA A 232 -15.55 7.39 6.79
C ALA A 232 -14.44 6.97 7.75
N TYR A 233 -13.32 7.69 7.71
CA TYR A 233 -12.20 7.44 8.61
C TYR A 233 -11.74 8.73 9.29
N PHE A 234 -11.13 8.59 10.45
CA PHE A 234 -10.45 9.70 11.10
C PHE A 234 -9.38 9.23 12.08
N ARG A 235 -8.46 10.15 12.38
CA ARG A 235 -7.54 10.04 13.51
C ARG A 235 -7.47 11.37 14.25
N ARG A 236 -6.95 11.32 15.46
CA ARG A 236 -6.56 12.50 16.21
C ARG A 236 -5.31 13.15 15.59
N ASP A 237 -5.23 14.47 15.70
CA ASP A 237 -4.10 15.29 15.26
C ASP A 237 -3.61 16.19 16.41
N GLY A 238 -2.56 15.75 17.09
CA GLY A 238 -2.02 16.43 18.28
C GLY A 238 -2.92 16.34 19.53
N PHE A 239 -2.66 17.23 20.49
CA PHE A 239 -3.29 17.18 21.83
C PHE A 239 -4.56 18.05 21.95
N GLY A 240 -4.69 19.07 21.10
CA GLY A 240 -5.69 20.15 21.23
C GLY A 240 -7.08 19.84 20.68
N GLY A 241 -7.52 18.58 20.66
CA GLY A 241 -8.84 18.21 20.12
C GLY A 241 -8.99 18.48 18.62
N ASN A 242 -7.90 18.40 17.86
CA ASN A 242 -7.94 18.40 16.41
C ASN A 242 -7.96 16.97 15.88
N TYR A 243 -8.56 16.80 14.72
CA TYR A 243 -8.70 15.53 14.03
C TYR A 243 -8.52 15.75 12.54
N LEU A 244 -8.18 14.66 11.86
CA LEU A 244 -8.00 14.59 10.42
C LEU A 244 -8.68 13.33 9.92
N GLY A 245 -9.38 13.42 8.80
CA GLY A 245 -10.06 12.29 8.20
C GLY A 245 -10.74 12.64 6.90
N GLY A 246 -11.56 11.71 6.42
CA GLY A 246 -12.25 11.85 5.15
C GLY A 246 -13.05 10.61 4.82
N MET A 247 -13.43 10.52 3.55
CA MET A 247 -14.10 9.37 2.95
C MET A 247 -13.79 9.40 1.46
N SER A 248 -13.53 8.24 0.88
CA SER A 248 -13.40 8.12 -0.58
C SER A 248 -14.78 8.26 -1.23
N PRO A 249 -14.94 9.06 -2.30
CA PRO A 249 -16.13 9.01 -3.14
C PRO A 249 -16.35 7.59 -3.70
N PRO A 250 -17.60 7.15 -3.86
CA PRO A 250 -17.90 5.88 -4.53
C PRO A 250 -17.49 5.95 -6.01
N GLU A 251 -17.36 4.80 -6.67
CA GLU A 251 -16.85 4.72 -8.05
C GLU A 251 -17.71 5.50 -9.05
N GLU A 252 -19.03 5.56 -8.82
CA GLU A 252 -19.98 6.28 -9.66
C GLU A 252 -19.91 7.81 -9.52
N GLU A 253 -19.29 8.29 -8.44
CA GLU A 253 -19.16 9.72 -8.09
C GLU A 253 -17.70 10.17 -8.04
N GLU A 254 -16.80 9.45 -8.72
CA GLU A 254 -15.38 9.79 -8.76
C GLU A 254 -15.17 11.21 -9.36
N PRO A 255 -14.54 12.13 -8.60
CA PRO A 255 -14.36 13.51 -9.06
C PRO A 255 -13.26 13.61 -10.11
N ASP A 256 -13.34 14.63 -10.97
CA ASP A 256 -12.32 14.90 -11.98
C ASP A 256 -10.93 15.09 -11.32
N PRO A 257 -9.92 14.25 -11.66
CA PRO A 257 -8.58 14.37 -11.11
C PRO A 257 -7.78 15.55 -11.66
N SER A 258 -8.24 16.25 -12.71
CA SER A 258 -7.53 17.39 -13.29
C SER A 258 -7.60 18.66 -12.42
N ASP A 259 -8.57 18.74 -11.50
CA ASP A 259 -8.75 19.85 -10.58
C ASP A 259 -8.63 19.37 -9.13
N LEU A 260 -7.69 19.93 -8.35
CA LEU A 260 -7.51 19.61 -6.93
C LEU A 260 -8.26 20.54 -5.97
N SER A 261 -9.25 21.30 -6.46
CA SER A 261 -10.20 22.00 -5.60
C SER A 261 -10.90 21.03 -4.64
N VAL A 262 -11.18 21.47 -3.42
CA VAL A 262 -11.90 20.64 -2.45
C VAL A 262 -13.40 20.86 -2.60
N ASP A 263 -14.14 19.77 -2.72
CA ASP A 263 -15.59 19.79 -2.59
C ASP A 263 -15.96 19.83 -1.10
N HIS A 264 -16.40 20.99 -0.64
CA HIS A 264 -16.81 21.19 0.75
C HIS A 264 -18.21 20.65 1.04
N ASP A 265 -19.08 20.57 0.04
CA ASP A 265 -20.44 20.05 0.18
C ASP A 265 -20.38 18.53 0.35
N TYR A 266 -19.45 17.85 -0.32
CA TYR A 266 -19.15 16.44 -0.06
C TYR A 266 -18.85 16.16 1.42
N PHE A 267 -18.13 17.06 2.11
CA PHE A 267 -17.94 16.92 3.55
C PHE A 267 -19.25 17.04 4.33
N GLN A 268 -20.06 18.06 4.04
CA GLN A 268 -21.31 18.33 4.76
C GLN A 268 -22.35 17.22 4.56
N GLU A 269 -22.45 16.71 3.34
CA GLU A 269 -23.50 15.78 2.94
C GLU A 269 -23.09 14.32 3.15
N GLN A 270 -21.81 14.00 2.91
CA GLN A 270 -21.35 12.62 2.90
C GLN A 270 -20.50 12.28 4.12
N VAL A 271 -19.50 13.08 4.45
CA VAL A 271 -18.51 12.74 5.50
C VAL A 271 -19.06 13.01 6.90
N TRP A 272 -19.54 14.23 7.17
CA TRP A 272 -19.92 14.69 8.50
C TRP A 272 -21.05 13.86 9.14
N PRO A 273 -22.16 13.53 8.43
CA PRO A 273 -23.24 12.75 9.04
C PRO A 273 -22.77 11.36 9.51
N ARG A 274 -21.86 10.73 8.77
CA ARG A 274 -21.28 9.42 9.11
C ARG A 274 -20.34 9.52 10.32
N LEU A 275 -19.49 10.55 10.35
CA LEU A 275 -18.63 10.84 11.49
C LEU A 275 -19.44 11.14 12.77
N ALA A 276 -20.46 11.99 12.68
CA ALA A 276 -21.34 12.35 13.80
C ALA A 276 -22.15 11.14 14.29
N ARG A 277 -22.62 10.29 13.37
CA ARG A 277 -23.30 9.03 13.74
C ARG A 277 -22.39 8.12 14.57
N ARG A 278 -21.13 7.93 14.17
CA ARG A 278 -20.18 7.05 14.86
C ARG A 278 -19.62 7.68 16.14
N VAL A 279 -19.47 9.01 16.16
CA VAL A 279 -18.94 9.77 17.29
C VAL A 279 -19.88 10.95 17.56
N PRO A 280 -20.86 10.82 18.47
CA PRO A 280 -21.88 11.86 18.68
C PRO A 280 -21.31 13.25 19.01
N ALA A 281 -20.16 13.33 19.68
CA ALA A 281 -19.50 14.61 19.96
C ALA A 281 -19.16 15.42 18.68
N PHE A 282 -18.97 14.74 17.55
CA PHE A 282 -18.68 15.35 16.25
C PHE A 282 -19.89 16.08 15.64
N GLU A 283 -21.09 16.00 16.21
CA GLU A 283 -22.18 16.94 15.90
C GLU A 283 -21.77 18.41 16.10
N SER A 284 -20.80 18.66 16.98
CA SER A 284 -20.27 19.99 17.28
C SER A 284 -18.93 20.30 16.60
N LEU A 285 -18.45 19.44 15.69
CA LEU A 285 -17.17 19.64 15.02
C LEU A 285 -17.14 20.94 14.23
N ARG A 286 -15.95 21.53 14.09
CA ARG A 286 -15.73 22.69 13.22
C ARG A 286 -14.58 22.41 12.28
N VAL A 287 -14.86 22.39 10.98
CA VAL A 287 -13.83 22.25 9.94
C VAL A 287 -12.83 23.41 10.06
N ARG A 288 -11.54 23.08 10.02
CA ARG A 288 -10.42 24.01 10.13
C ARG A 288 -9.64 24.17 8.84
N GLY A 289 -9.65 23.15 8.00
CA GLY A 289 -8.95 23.15 6.73
C GLY A 289 -9.20 21.86 5.98
N SER A 290 -8.84 21.86 4.71
CA SER A 290 -8.96 20.70 3.83
C SER A 290 -7.98 20.82 2.68
N TRP A 291 -7.70 19.69 2.03
CA TRP A 291 -6.96 19.63 0.78
C TRP A 291 -7.43 18.43 -0.03
N ALA A 292 -7.14 18.45 -1.32
CA ALA A 292 -7.24 17.28 -2.18
C ALA A 292 -5.84 16.81 -2.60
N GLY A 293 -5.73 15.53 -2.89
CA GLY A 293 -4.52 14.92 -3.42
C GLY A 293 -4.84 13.68 -4.24
N TYR A 294 -3.80 13.04 -4.76
CA TYR A 294 -3.95 11.85 -5.58
C TYR A 294 -3.69 10.57 -4.81
N TYR A 295 -4.56 9.59 -5.01
CA TYR A 295 -4.16 8.20 -4.99
C TYR A 295 -3.58 7.83 -6.35
N ASP A 296 -2.50 7.05 -6.34
CA ASP A 296 -2.01 6.33 -7.51
C ASP A 296 -2.81 5.04 -7.66
N TYR A 297 -4.02 5.18 -8.19
CA TYR A 297 -5.01 4.12 -8.17
C TYR A 297 -4.75 3.11 -9.29
N ASN A 298 -4.53 1.86 -8.90
CA ASN A 298 -4.48 0.74 -9.84
C ASN A 298 -5.91 0.26 -10.15
N THR A 299 -6.38 0.49 -11.37
CA THR A 299 -7.74 0.13 -11.80
C THR A 299 -7.94 -1.36 -12.06
N PHE A 300 -6.87 -2.16 -12.05
CA PHE A 300 -6.98 -3.60 -12.26
C PHE A 300 -7.43 -4.34 -10.99
N ASP A 301 -6.77 -4.07 -9.87
CA ASP A 301 -7.00 -4.80 -8.62
C ASP A 301 -6.65 -3.98 -7.36
N GLN A 302 -6.46 -2.67 -7.50
CA GLN A 302 -6.14 -1.74 -6.41
C GLN A 302 -4.81 -2.02 -5.68
N ASN A 303 -4.03 -3.01 -6.13
CA ASN A 303 -2.79 -3.42 -5.51
C ASN A 303 -1.55 -2.84 -6.19
N GLY A 304 -0.46 -2.69 -5.43
CA GLY A 304 0.81 -2.20 -5.99
C GLY A 304 1.33 -3.06 -7.15
N VAL A 305 2.01 -2.44 -8.11
CA VAL A 305 2.77 -3.13 -9.16
C VAL A 305 4.26 -2.93 -8.87
N LEU A 306 4.90 -4.01 -8.44
CA LEU A 306 6.28 -4.03 -7.98
C LEU A 306 7.12 -5.06 -8.75
N GLY A 307 8.24 -4.63 -9.30
CA GLY A 307 9.24 -5.52 -9.89
C GLY A 307 9.53 -5.27 -11.37
N PRO A 308 10.27 -6.18 -12.02
CA PRO A 308 10.78 -5.95 -13.37
C PRO A 308 9.64 -5.93 -14.40
N HIS A 309 9.74 -5.03 -15.36
CA HIS A 309 8.83 -4.96 -16.49
C HIS A 309 9.08 -6.13 -17.45
N PRO A 310 8.05 -6.83 -17.96
CA PRO A 310 8.21 -8.09 -18.69
C PRO A 310 8.97 -7.97 -20.01
N ARG A 311 8.98 -6.78 -20.63
CA ARG A 311 9.59 -6.53 -21.95
C ARG A 311 10.62 -5.39 -21.99
N LEU A 312 10.81 -4.68 -20.89
CA LEU A 312 11.75 -3.56 -20.79
C LEU A 312 12.80 -3.96 -19.76
N GLU A 313 13.90 -4.52 -20.24
CA GLU A 313 14.82 -5.39 -19.47
C GLU A 313 15.40 -4.73 -18.22
N ASN A 314 15.51 -3.40 -18.22
CA ASN A 314 16.10 -2.63 -17.13
C ASN A 314 15.11 -1.65 -16.48
N LEU A 315 13.81 -1.85 -16.71
CA LEU A 315 12.75 -1.07 -16.06
C LEU A 315 12.12 -1.89 -14.92
N PHE A 316 11.99 -1.26 -13.76
CA PHE A 316 11.25 -1.80 -12.62
C PHE A 316 10.07 -0.86 -12.31
N SER A 317 8.98 -1.40 -11.78
CA SER A 317 7.85 -0.62 -11.25
C SER A 317 7.83 -0.65 -9.72
N ALA A 318 7.36 0.44 -9.13
CA ALA A 318 6.94 0.54 -7.73
C ALA A 318 5.92 1.67 -7.58
N ALA A 319 4.68 1.38 -7.98
CA ALA A 319 3.57 2.33 -7.95
C ALA A 319 2.23 1.56 -7.91
N GLY A 320 1.12 2.28 -7.73
CA GLY A 320 -0.23 1.71 -7.84
C GLY A 320 -0.80 1.23 -6.52
N PHE A 321 -0.35 1.80 -5.39
CA PHE A 321 -0.72 1.29 -4.06
C PHE A 321 -2.11 1.77 -3.59
N SER A 322 -2.83 2.53 -4.42
CA SER A 322 -4.26 2.87 -4.26
C SER A 322 -4.65 3.37 -2.86
N GLY A 323 -3.80 4.18 -2.23
CA GLY A 323 -4.03 4.76 -0.91
C GLY A 323 -3.17 4.22 0.23
N HIS A 324 -2.60 3.03 0.06
CA HIS A 324 -1.79 2.35 1.09
C HIS A 324 -0.28 2.54 0.89
N GLY A 325 0.11 3.29 -0.14
CA GLY A 325 1.51 3.43 -0.56
C GLY A 325 2.43 3.97 0.53
N LEU A 326 1.92 4.85 1.40
CA LEU A 326 2.71 5.37 2.50
C LEU A 326 3.10 4.28 3.51
N GLN A 327 2.16 3.39 3.82
CA GLN A 327 2.38 2.27 4.75
C GLN A 327 3.35 1.25 4.14
N HIS A 328 3.20 0.98 2.84
CA HIS A 328 4.00 -0.01 2.12
C HIS A 328 5.36 0.49 1.66
N ALA A 329 5.59 1.81 1.58
CA ALA A 329 6.78 2.40 0.97
C ALA A 329 8.12 1.86 1.50
N PRO A 330 8.34 1.67 2.83
CA PRO A 330 9.61 1.12 3.32
C PRO A 330 9.89 -0.31 2.83
N ALA A 331 8.87 -1.17 2.87
CA ALA A 331 8.97 -2.56 2.41
C ALA A 331 9.12 -2.65 0.90
N ALA A 332 8.31 -1.89 0.16
CA ALA A 332 8.37 -1.81 -1.30
C ALA A 332 9.73 -1.30 -1.79
N GLY A 333 10.27 -0.24 -1.16
CA GLY A 333 11.59 0.29 -1.48
C GLY A 333 12.71 -0.73 -1.24
N ARG A 334 12.65 -1.47 -0.12
CA ARG A 334 13.60 -2.56 0.16
C ARG A 334 13.50 -3.67 -0.88
N ALA A 335 12.30 -4.10 -1.22
CA ALA A 335 12.06 -5.18 -2.17
C ALA A 335 12.60 -4.84 -3.58
N VAL A 336 12.36 -3.61 -4.05
CA VAL A 336 12.95 -3.14 -5.32
C VAL A 336 14.47 -3.05 -5.24
N ALA A 337 15.03 -2.56 -4.13
CA ALA A 337 16.48 -2.52 -3.96
C ALA A 337 17.12 -3.92 -4.01
N GLU A 338 16.48 -4.92 -3.39
CA GLU A 338 16.92 -6.32 -3.44
C GLU A 338 16.85 -6.88 -4.87
N LEU A 339 15.75 -6.64 -5.59
CA LEU A 339 15.65 -7.04 -7.01
C LEU A 339 16.74 -6.39 -7.86
N VAL A 340 16.97 -5.09 -7.69
CA VAL A 340 17.95 -4.32 -8.47
C VAL A 340 19.38 -4.77 -8.19
N VAL A 341 19.73 -5.01 -6.92
CA VAL A 341 21.11 -5.32 -6.52
C VAL A 341 21.41 -6.82 -6.57
N LYS A 342 20.43 -7.66 -6.25
CA LYS A 342 20.61 -9.11 -6.01
C LYS A 342 19.84 -9.99 -7.00
N GLY A 343 18.92 -9.43 -7.79
CA GLY A 343 18.11 -10.16 -8.76
C GLY A 343 17.02 -11.05 -8.15
N ARG A 344 16.76 -10.95 -6.85
CA ARG A 344 15.73 -11.72 -6.12
C ARG A 344 15.28 -10.99 -4.87
N TYR A 345 14.08 -11.30 -4.38
CA TYR A 345 13.65 -10.94 -3.04
C TYR A 345 14.45 -11.73 -1.98
N GLU A 346 14.80 -11.09 -0.87
CA GLU A 346 15.47 -11.74 0.26
C GLU A 346 14.73 -11.52 1.58
N THR A 347 14.26 -10.29 1.84
CA THR A 347 13.58 -9.98 3.11
C THR A 347 12.11 -10.39 3.08
N LEU A 348 11.41 -10.07 2.00
CA LEU A 348 9.98 -10.31 1.84
C LEU A 348 9.67 -10.62 0.38
N ASP A 349 9.00 -11.75 0.14
CA ASP A 349 8.61 -12.16 -1.21
C ASP A 349 7.36 -11.40 -1.68
N LEU A 350 7.59 -10.42 -2.56
CA LEU A 350 6.52 -9.60 -3.14
C LEU A 350 6.19 -9.98 -4.59
N ARG A 351 6.51 -11.20 -5.03
CA ARG A 351 6.20 -11.67 -6.40
C ARG A 351 4.72 -11.54 -6.76
N ARG A 352 3.81 -11.68 -5.79
CA ARG A 352 2.36 -11.51 -5.97
C ARG A 352 1.96 -10.09 -6.41
N LEU A 353 2.80 -9.09 -6.14
CA LEU A 353 2.63 -7.71 -6.62
C LEU A 353 3.31 -7.47 -7.99
N GLY A 354 3.86 -8.52 -8.61
CA GLY A 354 4.56 -8.47 -9.89
C GLY A 354 3.66 -8.26 -11.10
N TRP A 355 4.30 -8.10 -12.26
CA TRP A 355 3.65 -7.92 -13.56
C TRP A 355 2.93 -9.16 -14.08
N ASP A 356 3.33 -10.36 -13.67
CA ASP A 356 2.78 -11.62 -14.16
C ASP A 356 1.25 -11.64 -14.05
N ARG A 357 0.72 -11.17 -12.92
CA ARG A 357 -0.74 -11.12 -12.68
C ARG A 357 -1.48 -10.21 -13.66
N LEU A 358 -0.86 -9.11 -14.10
CA LEU A 358 -1.42 -8.20 -15.11
C LEU A 358 -1.34 -8.84 -16.51
N VAL A 359 -0.25 -9.57 -16.78
CA VAL A 359 -0.03 -10.27 -18.07
C VAL A 359 -1.01 -11.43 -18.23
N ASP A 360 -1.23 -12.17 -17.14
CA ASP A 360 -2.09 -13.35 -17.11
C ASP A 360 -3.57 -12.99 -16.93
N GLY A 361 -3.87 -11.77 -16.48
CA GLY A 361 -5.24 -11.31 -16.25
C GLY A 361 -5.85 -11.83 -14.95
N GLU A 362 -5.01 -12.12 -13.96
CA GLU A 362 -5.39 -12.72 -12.67
C GLU A 362 -5.27 -11.66 -11.55
N PRO A 363 -6.35 -10.95 -11.19
CA PRO A 363 -6.31 -9.87 -10.20
C PRO A 363 -6.02 -10.40 -8.78
N LEU A 364 -5.26 -9.64 -8.01
CA LEU A 364 -5.09 -9.90 -6.59
C LEU A 364 -6.33 -9.41 -5.83
N GLN A 365 -7.22 -10.32 -5.46
CA GLN A 365 -8.41 -9.96 -4.70
C GLN A 365 -8.07 -9.74 -3.23
N GLU A 366 -8.38 -8.53 -2.73
CA GLU A 366 -8.38 -8.22 -1.31
C GLU A 366 -9.81 -7.93 -0.85
N HIS A 367 -10.24 -8.61 0.21
CA HIS A 367 -11.49 -8.32 0.89
C HIS A 367 -11.16 -7.42 2.11
N GLY A 368 -11.83 -6.27 2.24
CA GLY A 368 -11.66 -5.37 3.39
C GLY A 368 -10.92 -4.06 3.13
N VAL A 369 -10.68 -3.70 1.87
CA VAL A 369 -10.20 -2.36 1.49
C VAL A 369 -11.40 -1.39 1.51
N VAL A 370 -11.28 -0.28 2.24
CA VAL A 370 -12.33 0.74 2.44
C VAL A 370 -12.00 2.02 1.68
#